data_AF-A0A6C0I1T3-F1
#
_entry.id   AF-A0A6C0I1T3-F1
#
_cell.length_a   1.000
_cell.length_b   1.000
_cell.length_c   1.000
_cell.angle_alpha   90.00
_cell.angle_beta   90.00
_cell.angle_gamma   90.00
#
_symmetry.space_group_name_H-M   'P 1'
#
loop_
_entity.id
_entity.type
_entity.pdbx_description
1 polymer ?
#
loop_
_entity_poly.entity_id
_entity_poly.type
_entity_poly.pdbx_seq_one_letter_code
_entity_poly.pdbx_strand_id
1 'polypeptide(L)'
;MYNFDEINEESSTEYSDSLSENNSFQTDDSLNTDDLMITNDIELQDIEEIADWEDNIEYEECIPNKYYIGTYKILPKQNILLFAKKIHISTFYKYSNIQLSEYFYWYSGIYICSKPRVEILQVTIDHESIHSCIIKTFWIKIIQRTWKRVFHREKAYIKQNILSILDQIQRTGKPHFNRKIVGLLSIYQK
;
A
#
# COMPACT_ATOMS: atom_id res chain seq x y z
N MET A 1 32.00 -30.17 -65.14
CA MET A 1 30.86 -29.24 -65.04
C MET A 1 31.08 -28.47 -63.74
N TYR A 2 31.26 -27.15 -63.84
CA TYR A 2 31.78 -26.18 -62.84
C TYR A 2 31.53 -26.46 -61.34
N ASN A 3 32.36 -25.98 -60.41
CA ASN A 3 33.82 -25.78 -60.32
C ASN A 3 34.16 -25.52 -58.82
N PHE A 4 35.40 -25.72 -58.39
CA PHE A 4 35.88 -25.29 -57.05
C PHE A 4 35.94 -23.75 -56.95
N ASP A 5 35.91 -23.21 -55.73
CA ASP A 5 36.83 -22.13 -55.31
C ASP A 5 36.85 -21.91 -53.78
N GLU A 6 37.94 -21.27 -53.34
CA GLU A 6 38.45 -21.17 -51.96
C GLU A 6 38.92 -19.70 -51.73
N ILE A 7 39.12 -19.15 -50.52
CA ILE A 7 39.20 -19.69 -49.15
C ILE A 7 38.97 -18.55 -48.11
N ASN A 8 39.19 -18.83 -46.80
CA ASN A 8 39.63 -17.91 -45.73
C ASN A 8 38.71 -17.24 -44.69
N GLU A 9 39.37 -16.98 -43.55
CA GLU A 9 38.97 -16.44 -42.25
C GLU A 9 38.72 -14.92 -42.27
N GLU A 10 37.87 -14.40 -41.37
CA GLU A 10 38.36 -13.71 -40.15
C GLU A 10 37.22 -13.20 -39.24
N SER A 11 37.59 -12.92 -37.99
CA SER A 11 36.74 -12.37 -36.93
C SER A 11 36.24 -10.95 -37.22
N SER A 12 34.99 -10.64 -36.85
CA SER A 12 34.67 -9.41 -36.11
C SER A 12 33.28 -9.47 -35.45
N THR A 13 33.24 -9.10 -34.17
CA THR A 13 32.03 -8.90 -33.38
C THR A 13 31.29 -7.63 -33.80
N GLU A 14 29.95 -7.63 -33.82
CA GLU A 14 29.19 -6.43 -33.43
C GLU A 14 27.77 -6.74 -32.92
N TYR A 15 27.25 -5.83 -32.10
CA TYR A 15 26.09 -6.02 -31.23
C TYR A 15 24.75 -6.15 -31.98
N SER A 16 23.89 -7.07 -31.53
CA SER A 16 22.43 -6.98 -31.72
C SER A 16 21.73 -6.89 -30.36
N ASP A 17 21.51 -5.68 -29.88
CA ASP A 17 20.78 -5.42 -28.64
C ASP A 17 19.26 -5.49 -28.91
N SER A 18 18.62 -6.54 -28.40
CA SER A 18 17.16 -6.71 -28.47
C SER A 18 16.59 -6.90 -27.06
N LEU A 19 16.35 -5.79 -26.38
CA LEU A 19 15.64 -5.69 -25.11
C LEU A 19 14.21 -6.27 -25.22
N SER A 20 14.05 -7.54 -24.87
CA SER A 20 12.76 -8.11 -24.47
C SER A 20 12.62 -8.01 -22.95
N GLU A 21 12.11 -6.88 -22.46
CA GLU A 21 11.76 -6.71 -21.05
C GLU A 21 10.56 -7.60 -20.65
N ASN A 22 10.84 -8.88 -20.43
CA ASN A 22 9.94 -9.78 -19.72
C ASN A 22 9.91 -9.39 -18.24
N ASN A 23 9.17 -8.34 -17.91
CA ASN A 23 8.81 -7.98 -16.53
C ASN A 23 7.82 -9.00 -15.95
N SER A 24 8.30 -10.23 -15.79
CA SER A 24 7.72 -11.26 -14.96
C SER A 24 7.77 -10.79 -13.51
N PHE A 25 6.63 -10.38 -12.97
CA PHE A 25 6.45 -10.18 -11.52
C PHE A 25 6.52 -11.55 -10.82
N GLN A 26 7.75 -12.03 -10.59
CA GLN A 26 8.03 -13.07 -9.62
C GLN A 26 7.81 -12.48 -8.22
N THR A 27 6.63 -12.73 -7.66
CA THR A 27 6.49 -12.76 -6.21
C THR A 27 6.92 -14.15 -5.76
N ASP A 28 8.10 -14.24 -5.15
CA ASP A 28 8.58 -15.47 -4.51
C ASP A 28 7.59 -15.89 -3.41
N ASP A 29 6.71 -16.83 -3.72
CA ASP A 29 5.86 -17.52 -2.74
C ASP A 29 6.71 -18.59 -2.02
N SER A 30 7.85 -18.14 -1.50
CA SER A 30 8.73 -18.92 -0.63
C SER A 30 8.03 -19.02 0.72
N LEU A 31 7.51 -20.22 1.01
CA LEU A 31 6.87 -20.55 2.28
C LEU A 31 7.86 -20.40 3.44
N ASN A 32 7.99 -19.18 3.96
CA ASN A 32 8.66 -18.91 5.22
C ASN A 32 7.75 -19.40 6.37
N THR A 33 7.89 -20.69 6.68
CA THR A 33 7.24 -21.33 7.84
C THR A 33 7.52 -20.61 9.17
N ASP A 34 8.58 -19.80 9.21
CA ASP A 34 9.02 -19.02 10.37
C ASP A 34 8.10 -17.82 10.69
N ASP A 35 7.27 -17.35 9.75
CA ASP A 35 6.33 -16.22 9.99
C ASP A 35 5.05 -16.66 10.73
N LEU A 36 4.91 -17.96 11.06
CA LEU A 36 3.82 -18.56 11.83
C LEU A 36 4.05 -18.55 13.36
N MET A 37 5.14 -17.95 13.86
CA MET A 37 5.43 -17.87 15.31
C MET A 37 5.76 -16.45 15.82
N ILE A 38 4.82 -15.52 15.62
CA ILE A 38 4.73 -14.29 16.43
C ILE A 38 3.34 -14.23 17.08
N THR A 39 3.09 -15.17 18.00
CA THR A 39 1.79 -15.37 18.68
C THR A 39 1.91 -15.48 20.21
N ASN A 40 3.07 -15.20 20.80
CA ASN A 40 3.28 -15.38 22.25
C ASN A 40 2.72 -14.25 23.13
N ASP A 41 2.34 -13.10 22.54
CA ASP A 41 1.99 -11.88 23.30
C ASP A 41 0.51 -11.44 23.13
N ILE A 42 -0.31 -12.19 22.37
CA ILE A 42 -1.76 -11.92 22.22
C ILE A 42 -2.51 -13.16 22.69
N GLU A 43 -3.22 -13.03 23.80
CA GLU A 43 -4.01 -14.12 24.37
C GLU A 43 -5.27 -14.35 23.50
N LEU A 44 -5.73 -15.61 23.38
CA LEU A 44 -6.98 -15.91 22.66
C LEU A 44 -8.17 -15.11 23.21
N GLN A 45 -8.14 -14.81 24.51
CA GLN A 45 -9.13 -14.00 25.20
C GLN A 45 -9.22 -12.54 24.68
N ASP A 46 -8.11 -11.94 24.22
CA ASP A 46 -8.15 -10.64 23.53
C ASP A 46 -8.95 -10.70 22.22
N ILE A 47 -8.85 -11.83 21.52
CA ILE A 47 -9.47 -12.03 20.21
C ILE A 47 -10.96 -12.31 20.37
N GLU A 48 -11.33 -13.06 21.41
CA GLU A 48 -12.71 -13.25 21.84
C GLU A 48 -13.35 -11.92 22.27
N GLU A 49 -12.64 -11.04 22.99
CA GLU A 49 -13.15 -9.70 23.33
C GLU A 49 -13.47 -8.86 22.09
N ILE A 50 -12.68 -8.96 21.02
CA ILE A 50 -12.93 -8.27 19.73
C ILE A 50 -14.16 -8.87 19.04
N ALA A 51 -14.37 -10.18 19.11
CA ALA A 51 -15.54 -10.85 18.57
C ALA A 51 -16.82 -10.41 19.30
N ASP A 52 -16.85 -10.52 20.62
CA ASP A 52 -17.95 -10.04 21.45
C ASP A 52 -18.24 -8.55 21.21
N TRP A 53 -17.19 -7.72 21.08
CA TRP A 53 -17.34 -6.29 20.83
C TRP A 53 -17.97 -5.99 19.46
N GLU A 54 -17.56 -6.69 18.39
CA GLU A 54 -18.16 -6.53 17.05
C GLU A 54 -19.58 -7.07 16.98
N ASP A 55 -19.86 -8.21 17.61
CA ASP A 55 -21.19 -8.86 17.59
C ASP A 55 -22.23 -8.08 18.43
N ASN A 56 -21.79 -7.24 19.38
CA ASN A 56 -22.64 -6.29 20.11
C ASN A 56 -22.97 -5.00 19.32
N ILE A 57 -22.34 -4.76 18.16
CA ILE A 57 -22.63 -3.60 17.31
C ILE A 57 -23.69 -4.00 16.26
N GLU A 58 -24.62 -3.10 15.97
CA GLU A 58 -25.67 -3.35 14.95
C GLU A 58 -25.04 -3.64 13.57
N TYR A 59 -25.37 -4.81 13.01
CA TYR A 59 -24.84 -5.23 11.73
C TYR A 59 -25.38 -4.38 10.58
N GLU A 60 -24.54 -3.51 10.02
CA GLU A 60 -24.81 -2.88 8.73
C GLU A 60 -24.40 -3.80 7.56
N GLU A 61 -25.23 -3.92 6.53
CA GLU A 61 -24.85 -4.61 5.29
C GLU A 61 -23.80 -3.81 4.48
N CYS A 62 -23.03 -4.48 3.62
CA CYS A 62 -21.99 -3.83 2.81
C CYS A 62 -22.59 -3.22 1.54
N ILE A 63 -22.49 -1.89 1.40
CA ILE A 63 -23.06 -1.14 0.28
C ILE A 63 -21.99 -0.96 -0.83
N PRO A 64 -22.33 -1.18 -2.12
CA PRO A 64 -21.41 -0.95 -3.23
C PRO A 64 -20.76 0.43 -3.22
N ASN A 65 -19.50 0.50 -3.63
CA ASN A 65 -18.67 1.69 -3.73
C ASN A 65 -18.41 2.46 -2.41
N LYS A 66 -18.93 2.02 -1.26
CA LYS A 66 -18.55 2.56 0.05
C LYS A 66 -17.19 2.02 0.51
N TYR A 67 -16.59 2.74 1.45
CA TYR A 67 -15.31 2.40 2.08
C TYR A 67 -15.55 1.73 3.43
N TYR A 68 -14.83 0.65 3.69
CA TYR A 68 -14.86 -0.10 4.94
C TYR A 68 -13.43 -0.40 5.39
N ILE A 69 -13.24 -0.59 6.70
CA ILE A 69 -11.99 -1.14 7.25
C ILE A 69 -12.19 -2.64 7.36
N GLY A 70 -11.26 -3.43 6.80
CA GLY A 70 -11.46 -4.87 6.69
C GLY A 70 -10.23 -5.62 6.20
N THR A 71 -10.44 -6.90 5.94
CA THR A 71 -9.49 -7.81 5.31
C THR A 71 -10.05 -8.39 4.01
N TYR A 72 -9.16 -8.92 3.19
CA TYR A 72 -9.45 -9.47 1.88
C TYR A 72 -8.64 -10.75 1.63
N LYS A 73 -9.14 -11.61 0.74
CA LYS A 73 -8.42 -12.77 0.23
C LYS A 73 -8.03 -12.53 -1.23
N ILE A 74 -6.79 -12.84 -1.57
CA ILE A 74 -6.33 -12.84 -2.96
C ILE A 74 -6.77 -14.16 -3.60
N LEU A 75 -7.42 -14.08 -4.76
CA LEU A 75 -7.74 -15.20 -5.64
C LEU A 75 -6.82 -15.11 -6.87
N PRO A 76 -5.60 -15.69 -6.82
CA PRO A 76 -4.56 -15.42 -7.80
C PRO A 76 -4.92 -15.91 -9.21
N LYS A 77 -5.66 -17.01 -9.34
CA LYS A 77 -6.11 -17.54 -10.64
C LYS A 77 -7.08 -16.61 -11.37
N GLN A 78 -7.83 -15.79 -10.64
CA GLN A 78 -8.82 -14.87 -11.18
C GLN A 78 -8.32 -13.41 -11.18
N ASN A 79 -7.19 -13.12 -10.52
CA ASN A 79 -6.71 -11.76 -10.21
C ASN A 79 -7.76 -10.90 -9.49
N ILE A 80 -8.56 -11.52 -8.61
CA ILE A 80 -9.63 -10.88 -7.83
C ILE A 80 -9.21 -10.75 -6.36
N LEU A 81 -9.60 -9.65 -5.73
CA LEU A 81 -9.53 -9.46 -4.28
C LEU A 81 -10.93 -9.66 -3.70
N LEU A 82 -11.16 -10.83 -3.10
CA LEU A 82 -12.41 -11.17 -2.44
C LEU A 82 -12.47 -10.44 -1.09
N PHE A 83 -13.50 -9.63 -0.86
CA PHE A 83 -13.78 -9.03 0.43
C PHE A 83 -14.17 -10.12 1.42
N ALA A 84 -13.50 -10.17 2.58
CA ALA A 84 -13.70 -11.27 3.53
C ALA A 84 -14.48 -10.82 4.77
N LYS A 85 -13.99 -9.80 5.50
CA LYS A 85 -14.67 -9.25 6.68
C LYS A 85 -14.34 -7.78 6.87
N LYS A 86 -15.32 -7.00 7.35
CA LYS A 86 -15.11 -5.65 7.89
C LYS A 86 -15.13 -5.65 9.42
N ILE A 87 -14.61 -4.57 9.99
CA ILE A 87 -14.80 -4.15 11.37
C ILE A 87 -15.38 -2.74 11.40
N HIS A 88 -15.96 -2.35 12.53
CA HIS A 88 -16.42 -0.99 12.75
C HIS A 88 -15.25 -0.03 13.02
N ILE A 89 -15.47 1.26 12.74
CA ILE A 89 -14.45 2.30 12.92
C ILE A 89 -14.07 2.48 14.40
N SER A 90 -15.02 2.27 15.32
CA SER A 90 -14.81 2.23 16.77
C SER A 90 -13.78 1.17 17.15
N THR A 91 -13.96 -0.05 16.63
CA THR A 91 -13.10 -1.22 16.85
C THR A 91 -11.70 -1.00 16.29
N PHE A 92 -11.59 -0.42 15.09
CA PHE A 92 -10.29 -0.05 14.51
C PHE A 92 -9.48 0.94 15.37
N TYR A 93 -10.14 1.84 16.10
CA TYR A 93 -9.48 2.76 17.01
C TYR A 93 -9.28 2.20 18.44
N LYS A 94 -10.03 1.15 18.83
CA LYS A 94 -9.91 0.49 20.14
C LYS A 94 -8.72 -0.49 20.20
N TYR A 95 -8.52 -1.28 19.15
CA TYR A 95 -7.55 -2.39 19.16
C TYR A 95 -6.32 -2.15 18.28
N SER A 96 -5.22 -2.83 18.61
CA SER A 96 -3.99 -2.72 17.83
C SER A 96 -4.10 -3.39 16.45
N ASN A 97 -3.29 -2.95 15.49
CA ASN A 97 -3.28 -3.54 14.15
C ASN A 97 -2.90 -5.04 14.14
N ILE A 98 -2.14 -5.50 15.15
CA ILE A 98 -1.75 -6.91 15.30
C ILE A 98 -2.92 -7.73 15.83
N GLN A 99 -3.60 -7.27 16.90
CA GLN A 99 -4.81 -7.92 17.42
C GLN A 99 -5.92 -8.00 16.36
N LEU A 100 -6.12 -6.95 15.57
CA LEU A 100 -7.08 -6.95 14.47
C LEU A 100 -6.68 -7.91 13.33
N SER A 101 -5.38 -8.08 13.08
CA SER A 101 -4.85 -9.04 12.11
C SER A 101 -5.10 -10.49 12.55
N GLU A 102 -4.88 -10.80 13.83
CA GLU A 102 -5.22 -12.09 14.44
C GLU A 102 -6.74 -12.33 14.46
N TYR A 103 -7.53 -11.34 14.86
CA TYR A 103 -9.00 -11.41 14.78
C TYR A 103 -9.48 -11.75 13.37
N PHE A 104 -8.91 -11.12 12.34
CA PHE A 104 -9.23 -11.46 10.96
C PHE A 104 -8.76 -12.87 10.55
N TYR A 105 -7.73 -13.43 11.17
CA TYR A 105 -7.30 -14.80 10.89
C TYR A 105 -8.32 -15.82 11.43
N TRP A 106 -8.80 -15.63 12.66
CA TRP A 106 -9.75 -16.54 13.30
C TRP A 106 -11.21 -16.32 12.87
N TYR A 107 -11.65 -15.08 12.70
CA TYR A 107 -13.08 -14.72 12.57
C TYR A 107 -13.52 -14.19 11.19
N SER A 108 -12.66 -14.22 10.15
CA SER A 108 -13.07 -13.76 8.80
C SER A 108 -13.95 -14.73 8.02
N GLY A 109 -14.16 -15.96 8.50
CA GLY A 109 -14.98 -16.98 7.82
C GLY A 109 -14.40 -17.53 6.51
N ILE A 110 -13.23 -17.05 6.09
CA ILE A 110 -12.54 -17.47 4.86
C ILE A 110 -11.10 -17.80 5.22
N TYR A 111 -10.60 -18.98 4.84
CA TYR A 111 -9.20 -19.31 5.06
C TYR A 111 -8.28 -18.39 4.23
N ILE A 112 -7.46 -17.58 4.91
CA ILE A 112 -6.43 -16.70 4.32
C ILE A 112 -5.07 -17.33 4.64
N CYS A 113 -4.32 -17.76 3.62
CA CYS A 113 -3.07 -18.50 3.80
C CYS A 113 -1.93 -17.66 4.42
N SER A 114 -2.06 -16.34 4.39
CA SER A 114 -1.07 -15.37 4.91
C SER A 114 -1.70 -14.51 6.01
N LYS A 115 -0.86 -13.95 6.89
CA LYS A 115 -1.29 -13.07 7.98
C LYS A 115 -2.22 -11.95 7.45
N PRO A 116 -3.50 -11.91 7.84
CA PRO A 116 -4.48 -11.00 7.25
C PRO A 116 -4.14 -9.53 7.47
N ARG A 117 -4.38 -8.68 6.46
CA ARG A 117 -4.03 -7.26 6.52
C ARG A 117 -5.25 -6.41 6.77
N VAL A 118 -5.17 -5.57 7.81
CA VAL A 118 -6.12 -4.49 8.05
C VAL A 118 -5.90 -3.40 7.00
N GLU A 119 -6.85 -3.25 6.08
CA GLU A 119 -6.78 -2.26 5.01
C GLU A 119 -8.11 -1.49 4.87
N ILE A 120 -8.06 -0.31 4.26
CA ILE A 120 -9.23 0.43 3.80
C ILE A 120 -9.61 -0.14 2.43
N LEU A 121 -10.78 -0.75 2.36
CA LEU A 121 -11.31 -1.45 1.18
C LEU A 121 -12.50 -0.67 0.62
N GLN A 122 -12.58 -0.53 -0.70
CA GLN A 122 -13.82 -0.16 -1.38
C GLN A 122 -14.50 -1.43 -1.88
N VAL A 123 -15.73 -1.70 -1.45
CA VAL A 123 -16.48 -2.90 -1.86
C VAL A 123 -17.10 -2.68 -3.24
N THR A 124 -16.97 -3.68 -4.11
CA THR A 124 -17.61 -3.75 -5.43
C THR A 124 -18.41 -5.04 -5.48
N ILE A 125 -19.72 -4.94 -5.68
CA ILE A 125 -20.60 -6.12 -5.75
C ILE A 125 -20.83 -6.45 -7.22
N ASP A 126 -20.41 -7.63 -7.62
CA ASP A 126 -20.63 -8.15 -8.97
C ASP A 126 -22.04 -8.78 -9.08
N HIS A 127 -22.54 -8.99 -10.30
CA HIS A 127 -23.92 -9.46 -10.56
C HIS A 127 -24.28 -10.81 -9.90
N GLU A 128 -23.28 -11.61 -9.52
CA GLU A 128 -23.44 -12.91 -8.86
C GLU A 128 -23.36 -12.81 -7.32
N SER A 129 -23.55 -11.62 -6.74
CA SER A 129 -23.44 -11.33 -5.29
C SER A 129 -22.06 -11.63 -4.68
N ILE A 130 -21.03 -11.78 -5.51
CA ILE A 130 -19.64 -11.88 -5.06
C ILE A 130 -19.17 -10.48 -4.66
N HIS A 131 -18.75 -10.33 -3.40
CA HIS A 131 -18.16 -9.10 -2.88
C HIS A 131 -16.67 -9.03 -3.26
N SER A 132 -16.37 -8.44 -4.41
CA SER A 132 -15.01 -8.04 -4.78
C SER A 132 -14.61 -6.73 -4.05
N CYS A 133 -13.32 -6.36 -4.02
CA CYS A 133 -12.89 -5.10 -3.43
C CYS A 133 -11.62 -4.48 -4.04
N ILE A 134 -11.42 -3.19 -3.77
CA ILE A 134 -10.22 -2.42 -4.16
C ILE A 134 -9.52 -1.89 -2.90
N ILE A 135 -8.23 -2.21 -2.73
CA ILE A 135 -7.41 -1.69 -1.62
C ILE A 135 -7.13 -0.20 -1.83
N LYS A 136 -7.68 0.65 -0.96
CA LYS A 136 -7.49 2.11 -1.00
C LYS A 136 -6.30 2.58 -0.17
N THR A 137 -5.91 1.85 0.86
CA THR A 137 -4.73 2.20 1.66
C THR A 137 -3.46 2.25 0.84
N PHE A 138 -3.31 1.42 -0.21
CA PHE A 138 -2.17 1.44 -1.11
C PHE A 138 -1.99 2.83 -1.75
N TRP A 139 -3.07 3.39 -2.30
CA TRP A 139 -3.09 4.73 -2.89
C TRP A 139 -2.85 5.82 -1.84
N ILE A 140 -3.43 5.70 -0.65
CA ILE A 140 -3.19 6.62 0.48
C ILE A 140 -1.71 6.58 0.89
N LYS A 141 -1.10 5.38 1.01
CA LYS A 141 0.33 5.16 1.31
C LYS A 141 1.22 5.84 0.25
N ILE A 142 0.85 5.85 -1.05
CA ILE A 142 1.58 6.57 -2.11
C ILE A 142 1.51 8.09 -1.94
N ILE A 143 0.32 8.64 -1.67
CA ILE A 143 0.13 10.08 -1.43
C ILE A 143 0.93 10.51 -0.20
N GLN A 144 0.81 9.79 0.91
CA GLN A 144 1.56 10.02 2.14
C GLN A 144 3.08 9.96 1.95
N ARG A 145 3.60 8.98 1.18
CA ARG A 145 5.03 8.88 0.84
C ARG A 145 5.49 10.11 0.05
N THR A 146 4.71 10.55 -0.93
CA THR A 146 5.00 11.76 -1.71
C THR A 146 5.02 13.01 -0.83
N TRP A 147 4.04 13.16 0.06
CA TRP A 147 3.97 14.28 0.99
C TRP A 147 5.14 14.27 1.98
N LYS A 148 5.48 13.12 2.57
CA LYS A 148 6.66 12.96 3.45
C LYS A 148 7.96 13.35 2.74
N ARG A 149 8.14 12.94 1.48
CA ARG A 149 9.29 13.32 0.63
C ARG A 149 9.37 14.83 0.38
N VAL A 150 8.26 15.46 -0.01
CA VAL A 150 8.20 16.92 -0.22
C VAL A 150 8.48 17.66 1.08
N PHE A 151 7.79 17.29 2.16
CA PHE A 151 7.98 17.90 3.48
C PHE A 151 9.42 17.80 3.99
N HIS A 152 10.07 16.64 3.83
CA HIS A 152 11.47 16.47 4.20
C HIS A 152 12.41 17.39 3.40
N ARG A 153 12.18 17.51 2.09
CA ARG A 153 12.93 18.44 1.21
C ARG A 153 12.76 19.90 1.64
N GLU A 154 11.53 20.36 1.88
CA GLU A 154 11.29 21.74 2.32
C GLU A 154 11.88 22.01 3.71
N LYS A 155 11.76 21.05 4.65
CA LYS A 155 12.38 21.14 5.98
C LYS A 155 13.91 21.25 5.91
N ALA A 156 14.55 20.49 5.01
CA ALA A 156 15.99 20.57 4.76
C ALA A 156 16.40 21.95 4.18
N TYR A 157 15.65 22.45 3.19
CA TYR A 157 15.88 23.78 2.61
C TYR A 157 15.77 24.89 3.66
N ILE A 158 14.70 24.88 4.48
CA ILE A 158 14.51 25.85 5.56
C ILE A 158 15.69 25.77 6.55
N LYS A 159 16.08 24.56 6.99
CA LYS A 159 17.19 24.38 7.93
C LYS A 159 18.52 24.94 7.39
N GLN A 160 18.81 24.73 6.10
CA GLN A 160 20.04 25.24 5.46
C GLN A 160 20.04 26.76 5.28
N ASN A 161 18.88 27.36 5.01
CA ASN A 161 18.77 28.77 4.62
C ASN A 161 18.23 29.68 5.75
N ILE A 162 18.03 29.15 6.96
CA ILE A 162 17.31 29.84 8.04
C ILE A 162 17.89 31.22 8.39
N LEU A 163 19.22 31.37 8.40
CA LEU A 163 19.87 32.65 8.67
C LEU A 163 19.60 33.69 7.56
N SER A 164 19.63 33.26 6.29
CA SER A 164 19.32 34.13 5.13
C SER A 164 17.84 34.54 5.14
N ILE A 165 16.94 33.60 5.47
CA ILE A 165 15.51 33.87 5.62
C ILE A 165 15.26 34.88 6.75
N LEU A 166 15.93 34.74 7.90
CA LEU A 166 15.79 35.67 9.02
C LEU A 166 16.34 37.07 8.72
N ASP A 167 17.53 37.18 8.12
CA ASP A 167 18.13 38.46 7.68
C ASP A 167 17.23 39.18 6.66
N GLN A 168 16.63 38.46 5.72
CA GLN A 168 15.65 39.04 4.78
C GLN A 168 14.37 39.52 5.47
N ILE A 169 13.83 38.74 6.42
CA ILE A 169 12.65 39.14 7.21
C ILE A 169 12.97 40.41 8.02
N GLN A 170 14.15 40.48 8.63
CA GLN A 170 14.60 41.65 9.40
C GLN A 170 14.72 42.91 8.53
N ARG A 171 15.22 42.78 7.28
CA ARG A 171 15.39 43.92 6.36
C ARG A 171 14.11 44.38 5.66
N THR A 172 13.18 43.46 5.38
CA THR A 172 12.02 43.72 4.50
C THR A 172 10.67 43.61 5.18
N GLY A 173 10.62 43.10 6.42
CA GLY A 173 9.40 42.82 7.16
C GLY A 173 8.55 41.66 6.60
N LYS A 174 9.02 40.95 5.56
CA LYS A 174 8.24 39.92 4.85
C LYS A 174 9.06 38.65 4.60
N PRO A 175 8.51 37.45 4.87
CA PRO A 175 9.19 36.20 4.53
C PRO A 175 9.08 35.92 3.02
N HIS A 176 10.19 35.95 2.30
CA HIS A 176 10.21 35.71 0.86
C HIS A 176 10.28 34.20 0.53
N PHE A 177 9.17 33.48 0.69
CA PHE A 177 9.07 32.10 0.20
C PHE A 177 8.94 32.06 -1.33
N ASN A 178 10.09 32.02 -2.02
CA ASN A 178 10.15 31.95 -3.49
C ASN A 178 9.73 30.58 -4.07
N ARG A 179 9.19 29.67 -3.24
CA ARG A 179 8.60 28.40 -3.62
C ARG A 179 7.20 28.30 -3.02
N LYS A 180 6.19 28.07 -3.87
CA LYS A 180 4.86 27.66 -3.42
C LYS A 180 4.99 26.30 -2.73
N ILE A 181 4.87 26.26 -1.41
CA ILE A 181 4.66 25.02 -0.66
C ILE A 181 3.23 24.56 -0.94
N VAL A 182 3.07 23.78 -2.00
CA VAL A 182 1.76 23.25 -2.42
C VAL A 182 1.24 22.30 -1.33
N GLY A 183 0.05 22.61 -0.80
CA GLY A 183 -0.71 21.70 0.05
C GLY A 183 -0.79 22.02 1.54
N LEU A 184 0.00 22.96 2.08
CA LEU A 184 -0.03 23.27 3.53
C LEU A 184 -0.38 24.72 3.89
N LEU A 185 -0.03 25.71 3.08
CA LEU A 185 -0.46 27.12 3.22
C LEU A 185 -0.12 27.90 1.92
N SER A 186 -0.62 27.42 0.77
CA SER A 186 -0.60 28.23 -0.45
C SER A 186 -1.63 29.34 -0.28
N ILE A 187 -1.18 30.48 0.26
CA ILE A 187 -2.01 31.67 0.49
C ILE A 187 -2.72 32.03 -0.81
N TYR A 188 -4.05 31.90 -0.83
CA TYR A 188 -4.88 32.45 -1.88
C TYR A 188 -4.86 33.98 -1.74
N GLN A 189 -3.91 34.63 -2.40
CA GLN A 189 -4.05 36.05 -2.71
C GLN A 189 -5.08 36.16 -3.85
N LYS A 190 -6.19 36.82 -3.52
CA LYS A 190 -7.32 37.13 -4.40
C LYS A 190 -7.09 38.51 -5.00
#